data_AF-A0A8S0FQX6-F1
#
_entry.id   AF-A0A8S0FQX6-F1
#
_cell.length_a   1.000
_cell.length_b   1.000
_cell.length_c   1.000
_cell.angle_alpha   90.00
_cell.angle_beta   90.00
_cell.angle_gamma   90.00
#
_symmetry.space_group_name_H-M   'P 1'
#
loop_
_entity.id
_entity.type
_entity.pdbx_description
1 polymer ?
#
loop_
_entity_poly.entity_id
_entity_poly.type
_entity_poly.pdbx_seq_one_letter_code
_entity_poly.pdbx_strand_id
1 'polypeptide(L)'
;MMCGWMLKASKPREQKRLRGFGRMLVALQQGYGKSLKWVLNHTRLVGVVLLGTIALNIWLYISIPKTFFPEQDTGVLMGGIQADQSISFQAMRGKLQDFMKIIRDDPAVDNVTGFTGGSRVNSGMMFITLKPRGERSETAQQIIDRLRKKLAKEIAGSESVPDGGTGYSRWRTSG
;
A
#
# COMPACT_ATOMS: atom_id res chain seq x y z
N MET A 1 -34.84 14.20 36.80
CA MET A 1 -36.05 14.29 37.64
C MET A 1 -37.36 14.50 36.86
N MET A 2 -37.41 14.47 35.52
CA MET A 2 -38.68 14.58 34.77
C MET A 2 -39.45 13.26 34.61
N CYS A 3 -38.76 12.11 34.62
CA CYS A 3 -39.38 10.81 34.35
C CYS A 3 -40.38 10.35 35.44
N GLY A 4 -40.30 10.90 36.64
CA GLY A 4 -41.23 10.57 37.74
C GLY A 4 -42.56 11.32 37.70
N TRP A 5 -42.63 12.46 37.00
CA TRP A 5 -43.84 13.28 36.94
C TRP A 5 -44.73 12.92 35.72
N MET A 6 -44.13 12.36 34.67
CA MET A 6 -44.80 12.11 33.39
C MET A 6 -45.22 10.64 33.17
N LEU A 7 -44.65 9.68 33.90
CA LEU A 7 -45.02 8.27 33.79
C LEU A 7 -46.13 7.92 34.80
N LYS A 8 -47.37 7.88 34.31
CA LYS A 8 -48.53 7.40 35.06
C LYS A 8 -48.37 5.91 35.35
N ALA A 9 -48.37 5.54 36.63
CA ALA A 9 -48.33 4.15 37.08
C ALA A 9 -49.51 3.37 36.46
N SER A 10 -49.24 2.62 35.39
CA SER A 10 -50.22 1.74 34.79
C SER A 10 -50.28 0.45 35.60
N LYS A 11 -51.51 0.04 35.96
CA LYS A 11 -51.79 -1.24 36.63
C LYS A 11 -51.06 -2.40 35.93
N PRO A 12 -50.69 -3.48 36.64
CA PRO A 12 -50.02 -4.64 36.05
C PRO A 12 -50.94 -5.29 35.03
N ARG A 13 -50.89 -4.78 33.80
CA ARG A 13 -51.61 -5.32 32.66
C ARG A 13 -50.81 -6.55 32.29
N GLU A 14 -51.34 -7.71 32.65
CA GLU A 14 -50.94 -9.01 32.13
C GLU A 14 -50.63 -8.84 30.63
N GLN A 15 -49.34 -8.80 30.28
CA GLN A 15 -48.86 -8.48 28.94
C GLN A 15 -49.15 -9.66 28.01
N LYS A 16 -50.43 -9.91 27.72
CA LYS A 16 -50.89 -11.08 26.96
C LYS A 16 -50.49 -11.07 25.48
N ARG A 17 -49.71 -10.09 24.99
CA ARG A 17 -49.22 -10.05 23.61
C ARG A 17 -48.05 -9.08 23.40
N LEU A 18 -46.88 -9.38 23.93
CA LEU A 18 -45.64 -9.00 23.24
C LEU A 18 -45.54 -9.90 22.00
N ARG A 19 -46.19 -9.50 20.90
CA ARG A 19 -46.19 -10.26 19.63
C ARG A 19 -44.95 -9.85 18.82
N GLY A 20 -44.15 -10.84 18.42
CA GLY A 20 -42.93 -10.65 17.62
C GLY A 20 -41.72 -10.20 18.43
N PHE A 21 -41.29 -8.97 18.20
CA PHE A 21 -40.03 -8.40 18.72
C PHE A 21 -39.91 -8.40 20.25
N GLY A 22 -41.00 -8.15 20.97
CA GLY A 22 -40.97 -8.13 22.43
C GLY A 22 -40.65 -9.50 23.05
N ARG A 23 -41.15 -10.58 22.45
CA ARG A 23 -40.81 -11.94 22.87
C ARG A 23 -39.37 -12.31 22.51
N MET A 24 -38.90 -11.87 21.34
CA MET A 24 -37.51 -12.05 20.92
C MET A 24 -36.53 -11.34 21.86
N LEU A 25 -36.81 -10.10 22.25
CA LEU A 25 -35.98 -9.35 23.18
C LEU A 25 -35.95 -9.97 24.58
N VAL A 26 -37.12 -10.41 25.09
CA VAL A 26 -37.17 -11.11 26.38
C VAL A 26 -36.43 -12.46 26.31
N ALA A 27 -36.54 -13.19 25.20
CA ALA A 27 -35.80 -14.43 24.99
C ALA A 27 -34.27 -14.20 24.90
N LEU A 28 -33.83 -13.15 24.20
CA LEU A 28 -32.42 -12.74 24.14
C LEU A 28 -31.89 -12.32 25.51
N GLN A 29 -32.67 -11.56 26.27
CA GLN A 29 -32.30 -11.12 27.62
C GLN A 29 -32.18 -12.31 28.59
N GLN A 30 -33.11 -13.27 28.50
CA GLN A 30 -33.04 -14.50 29.28
C GLN A 30 -31.87 -15.39 28.84
N GLY A 31 -31.60 -15.46 27.54
CA GLY A 31 -30.43 -16.15 26.97
C GLY A 31 -29.12 -15.56 27.49
N TYR A 32 -29.01 -14.22 27.48
CA TYR A 32 -27.86 -13.50 28.04
C TYR A 32 -27.70 -13.73 29.54
N GLY A 33 -28.80 -13.72 30.31
CA GLY A 33 -28.75 -14.01 31.74
C GLY A 33 -28.26 -15.44 32.05
N LYS A 34 -28.65 -16.42 31.23
CA LYS A 34 -28.18 -17.80 31.35
C LYS A 34 -26.72 -17.95 30.94
N SER A 35 -26.30 -17.35 29.83
CA SER A 35 -24.90 -17.40 29.38
C SER A 35 -23.98 -16.72 30.40
N LEU A 36 -24.40 -15.58 30.96
CA LEU A 36 -23.64 -14.86 31.96
C LEU A 36 -23.46 -15.68 33.24
N LYS A 37 -24.53 -16.30 33.76
CA LYS A 37 -24.43 -17.22 34.91
C LYS A 37 -23.51 -18.40 34.61
N TRP A 38 -23.55 -18.94 33.40
CA TRP A 38 -22.69 -20.06 32.99
C TRP A 38 -21.21 -19.65 32.90
N VAL A 39 -20.92 -18.48 32.31
CA VAL A 39 -19.59 -17.87 32.21
C VAL A 39 -19.00 -17.59 33.60
N LEU A 40 -19.79 -16.99 34.51
CA LEU A 40 -19.40 -16.74 35.90
C LEU A 40 -19.14 -18.02 36.69
N ASN A 41 -19.84 -19.12 36.38
CA ASN A 41 -19.61 -20.40 37.03
C ASN A 41 -18.38 -21.14 36.46
N HIS A 42 -17.95 -20.80 35.23
CA HIS A 42 -16.84 -21.42 34.53
C HIS A 42 -15.67 -20.45 34.28
N THR A 43 -15.34 -19.62 35.27
CA THR A 43 -14.28 -18.59 35.20
C THR A 43 -12.95 -19.13 34.65
N ARG A 44 -12.58 -20.38 34.97
CA ARG A 44 -11.35 -21.01 34.44
C ARG A 44 -11.39 -21.22 32.92
N LEU A 45 -12.51 -21.70 32.38
CA LEU A 45 -12.68 -21.87 30.93
C LEU A 45 -12.63 -20.52 30.21
N VAL A 46 -13.27 -19.50 30.79
CA VAL A 46 -13.26 -18.14 30.24
C VAL A 46 -11.84 -17.57 30.22
N GLY A 47 -11.04 -17.84 31.27
CA GLY A 47 -9.62 -17.48 31.31
C GLY A 47 -8.79 -18.16 30.21
N VAL A 48 -9.02 -19.45 29.96
CA VAL A 48 -8.34 -20.18 28.87
C VAL A 48 -8.75 -19.61 27.50
N VAL A 49 -10.03 -19.30 27.30
CA VAL A 49 -10.50 -18.68 26.05
C VAL A 49 -9.89 -17.30 25.85
N LEU A 50 -9.76 -16.51 26.92
CA LEU A 50 -9.09 -15.20 26.87
C LEU A 50 -7.62 -15.35 26.44
N LEU A 51 -6.87 -16.25 27.07
CA LEU A 51 -5.48 -16.54 26.70
C LEU A 51 -5.38 -17.05 25.26
N GLY A 52 -6.28 -17.92 24.84
CA GLY A 52 -6.36 -18.40 23.46
C GLY A 52 -6.63 -17.28 22.46
N THR A 53 -7.52 -16.33 22.81
CA THR A 53 -7.83 -15.16 21.97
C THR A 53 -6.61 -14.24 21.84
N ILE A 54 -5.87 -14.02 22.93
CA ILE A 54 -4.63 -13.24 22.93
C ILE A 54 -3.58 -13.92 22.04
N ALA A 55 -3.36 -15.23 22.22
CA ALA A 55 -2.39 -15.99 21.43
C ALA A 55 -2.75 -16.00 19.94
N LEU A 56 -4.03 -16.16 19.60
CA LEU A 56 -4.53 -16.08 18.24
C LEU A 56 -4.30 -14.69 17.63
N ASN A 57 -4.52 -13.63 18.41
CA ASN A 57 -4.28 -12.26 17.95
C ASN A 57 -2.80 -12.02 17.65
N ILE A 58 -1.90 -12.49 18.52
CA ILE A 58 -0.44 -12.43 18.32
C ILE A 58 -0.04 -13.21 17.07
N TRP A 59 -0.54 -14.44 16.90
CA TRP A 59 -0.27 -15.22 15.70
C TRP A 59 -0.74 -14.48 14.45
N LEU A 60 -1.98 -13.99 14.43
CA LEU A 60 -2.52 -13.27 13.27
C LEU A 60 -1.66 -12.03 12.95
N TYR A 61 -1.22 -11.30 13.97
CA TYR A 61 -0.34 -10.14 13.82
C TYR A 61 1.02 -10.49 13.18
N ILE A 62 1.63 -11.62 13.58
CA ILE A 62 2.90 -12.08 13.00
C ILE A 62 2.70 -12.63 11.59
N SER A 63 1.57 -13.28 11.33
CA SER A 63 1.24 -13.91 10.05
C SER A 63 0.93 -12.90 8.96
N ILE A 64 0.35 -11.75 9.31
CA ILE A 64 0.05 -10.70 8.33
C ILE A 64 1.36 -10.05 7.89
N PRO A 65 1.78 -10.22 6.62
CA PRO A 65 2.95 -9.52 6.13
C PRO A 65 2.65 -8.02 6.17
N LYS A 66 3.46 -7.29 6.94
CA LYS A 66 3.43 -5.82 6.99
C LYS A 66 3.77 -5.29 5.60
N THR A 67 2.73 -5.17 4.79
CA THR A 67 2.83 -4.71 3.42
C THR A 67 2.84 -3.20 3.48
N PHE A 68 3.99 -2.61 3.17
CA PHE A 68 4.06 -1.21 2.78
C PHE A 68 3.09 -1.03 1.60
N PHE A 69 2.33 0.07 1.62
CA PHE A 69 1.28 0.38 0.64
C PHE A 69 1.64 -0.14 -0.76
N PRO A 70 0.71 -0.82 -1.48
CA PRO A 70 1.00 -1.32 -2.81
C PRO A 70 1.48 -0.17 -3.68
N GLU A 71 2.61 -0.36 -4.38
CA GLU A 71 3.19 0.69 -5.21
C GLU A 71 2.13 1.20 -6.19
N GLN A 72 1.70 2.44 -5.97
CA GLN A 72 0.67 3.05 -6.78
C GLN A 72 1.28 3.49 -8.10
N ASP A 73 0.62 3.12 -9.19
CA ASP A 73 0.98 3.58 -10.53
C ASP A 73 0.52 5.03 -10.67
N THR A 74 1.42 5.97 -10.34
CA THR A 74 1.20 7.42 -10.41
C THR A 74 1.28 7.97 -11.82
N GLY A 75 1.58 7.13 -12.82
CA GLY A 75 1.83 7.56 -14.20
C GLY A 75 3.14 8.32 -14.38
N VAL A 76 3.99 8.41 -13.35
CA VAL A 76 5.31 9.07 -13.42
C VAL A 76 6.38 8.10 -12.94
N LEU A 77 7.44 7.96 -13.73
CA LEU A 77 8.63 7.18 -13.39
C LEU A 77 9.83 8.12 -13.24
N MET A 78 10.67 7.85 -12.23
CA MET A 78 11.91 8.58 -12.02
C MET A 78 13.12 7.66 -12.23
N GLY A 79 14.04 8.07 -13.08
CA GLY A 79 15.27 7.34 -13.39
C GLY A 79 16.50 8.21 -13.17
N GLY A 80 17.46 7.74 -12.39
CA GLY A 80 18.76 8.42 -12.22
C GLY A 80 19.83 7.79 -13.09
N ILE A 81 20.60 8.59 -13.83
CA ILE A 81 21.79 8.14 -14.57
C ILE A 81 23.03 8.63 -13.83
N GLN A 82 23.99 7.74 -13.62
CA GLN A 82 25.30 8.06 -13.11
C GLN A 82 26.35 7.56 -14.09
N ALA A 83 27.18 8.47 -14.59
CA ALA A 83 28.29 8.21 -15.49
C ALA A 83 29.64 8.18 -14.74
N ASP A 84 30.71 7.82 -15.46
CA ASP A 84 32.06 7.80 -14.90
C ASP A 84 32.46 9.18 -14.34
N GLN A 85 33.33 9.18 -13.32
CA GLN A 85 33.77 10.41 -12.67
C GLN A 85 34.59 11.34 -13.60
N SER A 86 35.21 10.77 -14.65
CA SER A 86 36.01 11.50 -15.64
C SER A 86 35.20 12.10 -16.78
N ILE A 87 33.88 11.87 -16.83
CA ILE A 87 33.05 12.38 -17.93
C ILE A 87 32.90 13.90 -17.86
N SER A 88 33.06 14.57 -19.00
CA SER A 88 32.76 16.00 -19.11
C SER A 88 31.26 16.26 -19.14
N PHE A 89 30.84 17.46 -18.71
CA PHE A 89 29.43 17.86 -18.75
C PHE A 89 28.82 17.76 -20.16
N GLN A 90 29.60 18.10 -21.19
CA GLN A 90 29.19 18.02 -22.59
C GLN A 90 28.95 16.58 -23.03
N ALA A 91 29.85 15.66 -22.66
CA ALA A 91 29.69 14.24 -22.95
C ALA A 91 28.50 13.64 -22.17
N MET A 92 28.31 14.04 -20.91
CA MET A 92 27.15 13.63 -20.09
C MET A 92 25.83 14.11 -20.69
N ARG A 93 25.78 15.37 -21.18
CA ARG A 93 24.61 15.91 -21.86
C ARG A 93 24.28 15.15 -23.14
N GLY A 94 25.29 14.81 -23.94
CA GLY A 94 25.11 13.99 -25.15
C GLY A 94 24.50 12.62 -24.80
N LYS A 95 25.10 11.92 -23.82
CA LYS A 95 24.56 10.64 -23.34
C LYS A 95 23.14 10.76 -22.82
N LEU A 96 22.84 11.78 -22.00
CA LEU A 96 21.48 12.02 -21.50
C LEU A 96 20.48 12.21 -22.65
N GLN A 97 20.85 12.93 -23.71
CA GLN A 97 19.98 13.11 -24.87
C GLN A 97 19.72 11.80 -25.61
N ASP A 98 20.74 10.96 -25.79
CA ASP A 98 20.59 9.64 -26.38
C ASP A 98 19.63 8.79 -25.54
N PHE A 99 19.79 8.79 -24.20
CA PHE A 99 18.89 8.11 -23.27
C PHE A 99 17.45 8.59 -23.36
N MET A 100 17.24 9.90 -23.36
CA MET A 100 15.90 10.47 -23.49
C MET A 100 15.26 10.09 -24.81
N LYS A 101 16.03 9.99 -25.91
CA LYS A 101 15.51 9.58 -27.22
C LYS A 101 15.00 8.13 -27.19
N ILE A 102 15.79 7.21 -26.64
CA ILE A 102 15.42 5.78 -26.55
C ILE A 102 14.17 5.58 -25.70
N ILE A 103 14.06 6.32 -24.59
CA ILE A 103 12.88 6.24 -23.71
C ILE A 103 11.67 6.85 -24.41
N ARG A 104 11.85 7.95 -25.16
CA ARG A 104 10.78 8.62 -25.91
C ARG A 104 10.27 7.79 -27.08
N ASP A 105 11.12 6.97 -27.69
CA ASP A 105 10.73 6.02 -28.75
C ASP A 105 9.84 4.87 -28.23
N ASP A 106 9.67 4.74 -26.91
CA ASP A 106 8.81 3.73 -26.32
C ASP A 106 7.32 4.14 -26.37
N PRO A 107 6.42 3.31 -26.93
CA PRO A 107 5.03 3.68 -27.19
C PRO A 107 4.20 3.95 -25.92
N ALA A 108 4.66 3.46 -24.76
CA ALA A 108 3.99 3.64 -23.47
C ALA A 108 4.35 4.98 -22.77
N VAL A 109 5.33 5.71 -23.31
CA VAL A 109 5.81 6.98 -22.78
C VAL A 109 5.09 8.13 -23.47
N ASP A 110 4.67 9.13 -22.68
CA ASP A 110 4.08 10.36 -23.19
C ASP A 110 5.16 11.46 -23.29
N ASN A 111 5.88 11.69 -22.20
CA ASN A 111 6.90 12.73 -22.13
C ASN A 111 8.12 12.28 -21.31
N VAL A 112 9.30 12.75 -21.71
CA VAL A 112 10.55 12.55 -20.96
C VAL A 112 11.23 13.89 -20.78
N THR A 113 11.59 14.21 -19.55
CA THR A 113 12.38 15.39 -19.19
C THR A 113 13.61 14.95 -18.40
N GLY A 114 14.77 15.51 -18.74
CA GLY A 114 16.04 15.15 -18.12
C GLY A 114 16.80 16.37 -17.67
N PHE A 115 17.35 16.28 -16.47
CA PHE A 115 18.19 17.30 -15.85
C PHE A 115 19.57 16.71 -15.60
N THR A 116 20.61 17.41 -16.04
CA THR A 116 22.02 17.11 -15.72
C THR A 116 22.74 18.41 -15.44
N GLY A 117 23.74 18.35 -14.57
CA GLY A 117 24.43 19.54 -14.05
C GLY A 117 23.94 19.94 -12.66
N GLY A 118 24.76 20.73 -11.96
CA GLY A 118 24.57 21.08 -10.54
C GLY A 118 25.75 20.57 -9.69
N SER A 119 25.44 19.95 -8.54
CA SER A 119 26.47 19.49 -7.59
C SER A 119 27.35 18.32 -8.09
N ARG A 120 26.91 17.57 -9.12
CA ARG A 120 27.67 16.46 -9.72
C ARG A 120 27.51 16.46 -11.23
N VAL A 121 28.60 16.75 -11.94
CA VAL A 121 28.65 16.80 -13.41
C VAL A 121 28.53 15.43 -14.08
N ASN A 122 28.81 14.35 -13.34
CA ASN A 122 28.71 12.96 -13.80
C ASN A 122 27.36 12.31 -13.48
N SER A 123 26.32 13.08 -13.16
CA SER A 123 25.00 12.53 -12.87
C SER A 123 23.88 13.30 -13.57
N GLY A 124 22.79 12.60 -13.82
CA GLY A 124 21.56 13.14 -14.36
C GLY A 124 20.34 12.46 -13.77
N MET A 125 19.22 13.17 -13.76
CA MET A 125 17.93 12.66 -13.33
C MET A 125 16.92 12.86 -14.45
N MET A 126 16.10 11.85 -14.70
CA MET A 126 15.04 11.88 -15.70
C MET A 126 13.69 11.62 -15.05
N PHE A 127 12.70 12.37 -15.50
CA PHE A 127 11.30 12.21 -15.18
C PHE A 127 10.58 11.78 -16.45
N ILE A 128 9.93 10.63 -16.37
CA ILE A 128 9.26 9.96 -17.49
C ILE A 128 7.78 9.92 -17.14
N THR A 129 6.97 10.68 -17.87
CA THR A 129 5.52 10.65 -17.77
C THR A 129 4.99 9.58 -18.72
N LEU A 130 4.24 8.64 -18.16
CA LEU A 130 3.58 7.57 -18.89
C LEU A 130 2.22 8.02 -19.41
N LYS A 131 1.77 7.40 -20.48
CA LYS A 131 0.39 7.56 -20.94
C LYS A 131 -0.62 7.09 -19.87
N PRO A 132 -1.83 7.67 -19.85
CA PRO A 132 -2.88 7.24 -18.92
C PRO A 132 -3.19 5.75 -19.10
N ARG A 133 -3.58 5.08 -18.01
CA ARG A 133 -3.81 3.61 -18.00
C ARG A 133 -4.83 3.11 -19.03
N GLY A 134 -5.71 3.96 -19.55
CA GLY A 134 -6.63 3.59 -20.63
C GLY A 134 -5.97 3.44 -22.00
N GLU A 135 -4.80 4.04 -22.21
CA GLU A 135 -4.06 4.03 -23.48
C GLU A 135 -2.87 3.06 -23.50
N ARG A 136 -2.55 2.45 -22.36
CA ARG A 136 -1.47 1.46 -22.23
C ARG A 136 -1.97 0.14 -21.68
N SER A 137 -1.56 -0.95 -22.31
CA SER A 137 -1.88 -2.32 -21.87
C SER A 137 -0.99 -2.83 -20.73
N GLU A 138 0.10 -2.12 -20.43
CA GLU A 138 1.15 -2.56 -19.50
C GLU A 138 1.19 -1.73 -18.21
N THR A 139 1.53 -2.38 -17.10
CA THR A 139 1.72 -1.71 -15.81
C THR A 139 3.01 -0.90 -15.79
N ALA A 140 3.08 0.14 -14.93
CA ALA A 140 4.32 0.91 -14.75
C ALA A 140 5.53 0.02 -14.47
N GLN A 141 5.37 -1.05 -13.68
CA GLN A 141 6.44 -1.99 -13.37
C GLN A 141 6.95 -2.76 -14.61
N GLN A 142 6.04 -3.20 -15.48
CA GLN A 142 6.40 -3.88 -16.72
C GLN A 142 7.14 -2.93 -17.69
N ILE A 143 6.71 -1.68 -17.75
CA ILE A 143 7.36 -0.65 -18.56
C ILE A 143 8.75 -0.34 -18.01
N ILE A 144 8.89 -0.21 -16.69
CA ILE A 144 10.20 -0.10 -16.03
C ILE A 144 11.06 -1.26 -16.50
N ASP A 145 10.68 -2.51 -16.24
CA ASP A 145 11.50 -3.69 -16.56
C ASP A 145 11.86 -3.80 -18.06
N ARG A 146 10.98 -3.39 -18.97
CA ARG A 146 11.29 -3.29 -20.40
C ARG A 146 12.35 -2.23 -20.67
N LEU A 147 12.17 -1.02 -20.14
CA LEU A 147 13.12 0.07 -20.29
C LEU A 147 14.47 -0.31 -19.68
N ARG A 148 14.49 -1.00 -18.53
CA ARG A 148 15.72 -1.55 -17.91
C ARG A 148 16.48 -2.43 -18.89
N LYS A 149 15.80 -3.38 -19.54
CA LYS A 149 16.41 -4.31 -20.50
C LYS A 149 16.92 -3.61 -21.77
N LYS A 150 16.16 -2.64 -22.29
CA LYS A 150 16.57 -1.85 -23.47
C LYS A 150 17.82 -1.00 -23.16
N LEU A 151 17.84 -0.34 -22.00
CA LEU A 151 18.94 0.52 -21.57
C LEU A 151 20.18 -0.28 -21.19
N ALA A 152 20.03 -1.43 -20.51
CA ALA A 152 21.15 -2.32 -20.20
C ALA A 152 21.80 -2.93 -21.45
N LYS A 153 21.07 -3.04 -22.57
CA LYS A 153 21.62 -3.56 -23.82
C LYS A 153 22.51 -2.55 -24.54
N GLU A 154 22.25 -1.25 -24.38
CA GLU A 154 23.13 -0.20 -24.92
C GLU A 154 24.33 0.12 -24.02
N ILE A 155 24.26 -0.22 -22.73
CA ILE A 155 25.33 0.02 -21.77
C ILE A 155 25.84 -1.31 -21.25
N ALA A 156 26.93 -1.81 -21.83
CA ALA A 156 27.70 -2.94 -21.29
C ALA A 156 28.45 -2.57 -19.98
N GLY A 157 27.75 -1.97 -19.03
CA GLY A 157 28.31 -1.48 -17.76
C GLY A 157 27.31 -0.84 -16.80
N SER A 158 26.00 -0.79 -17.06
CA SER A 158 25.08 -0.19 -16.09
C SER A 158 24.70 -1.16 -14.96
N GLU A 159 25.38 -1.09 -13.82
CA GLU A 159 25.03 -1.88 -12.63
C GLU A 159 23.83 -1.22 -11.91
N SER A 160 22.75 -1.97 -11.77
CA SER A 160 21.57 -1.56 -11.01
C SER A 160 21.87 -1.73 -9.52
N VAL A 161 22.01 -0.61 -8.80
CA VAL A 161 22.12 -0.64 -7.33
C VAL A 161 20.71 -0.87 -6.75
N PRO A 162 20.48 -1.93 -5.96
CA PRO A 162 19.21 -2.09 -5.25
C PRO A 162 19.14 -1.01 -4.16
N ASP A 163 18.24 -0.02 -4.32
CA ASP A 163 17.95 0.93 -3.24
C ASP A 163 16.88 0.30 -2.33
N GLY A 164 17.20 0.20 -1.03
CA GLY A 164 16.40 -0.50 -0.03
C GLY A 164 15.04 0.14 0.22
N GLY A 165 14.06 -0.15 -0.63
CA GLY A 165 12.63 0.04 -0.35
C GLY A 165 12.01 1.39 -0.74
N THR A 166 12.63 2.17 -1.62
CA THR A 166 12.16 3.54 -1.95
C THR A 166 11.59 3.74 -3.36
N GLY A 167 11.43 2.70 -4.18
CA GLY A 167 10.83 2.82 -5.52
C GLY A 167 11.67 3.63 -6.54
N TYR A 168 12.90 4.03 -6.20
CA TYR A 168 13.81 4.75 -7.08
C TYR A 168 14.78 3.78 -7.78
N SER A 169 14.85 3.83 -9.12
CA SER A 169 15.85 3.10 -9.88
C SER A 169 17.03 4.00 -10.26
N ARG A 170 18.19 3.72 -9.67
CA ARG A 170 19.46 4.41 -9.91
C ARG A 170 20.34 3.56 -10.83
N TRP A 171 20.63 4.07 -12.02
CA TRP A 171 21.46 3.44 -13.05
C TRP A 171 22.88 3.97 -12.93
N ARG A 172 23.87 3.09 -12.67
CA ARG A 172 25.30 3.48 -12.61
C ARG A 172 26.05 2.84 -13.78
N THR A 173 26.58 3.63 -14.70
CA THR A 173 27.45 3.11 -15.77
C THR A 173 28.88 2.98 -15.26
N SER A 174 29.47 1.78 -15.36
CA SER A 174 30.89 1.51 -15.20
C SER A 174 31.61 1.77 -16.53
N GLY A 175 32.67 2.56 -16.50
CA GLY A 175 33.55 2.79 -17.64
C GLY A 175 34.62 3.81 -17.31
#